data_AF-A0A524HM16-F1
#
_entry.id   AF-A0A524HM16-F1
#
_cell.length_a   1.000
_cell.length_b   1.000
_cell.length_c   1.000
_cell.angle_alpha   90.00
_cell.angle_beta   90.00
_cell.angle_gamma   90.00
#
_symmetry.space_group_name_H-M   'P 1'
#
loop_
_entity.id
_entity.type
_entity.pdbx_description
1 polymer ?
#
loop_
_entity_poly.entity_id
_entity_poly.type
_entity_poly.pdbx_seq_one_letter_code
_entity_poly.pdbx_strand_id
1 'polypeptide(L)'
;MFGSLGRFVLTERVKQMYFLLILGLFAGSVWADDVSLSKVPAAVRATIEREAKGHEIDDDIEQDNDDGQVVYEVDIEKNNGNEMKLKIAADGKILEKEEELYPEELPAVVLAAVEKSVPNLELDDIEMKINSDGKVEYKVEGENDDVKAKFKIAGDGTILDKEIDKNDDDDDDDMDDFKDVRKVFIKIRNQVKLAAIGDSSVEKGVDTRLFYGDKNKKYPIALNFGIASTGLPLHEVIVDSYLIHAPNLEWIVYGISPRMLNTYYRSEDGRGIRKSRMYKSDKSPETWQNLNTELVAARDIDDDDTKPWGLFDADDGMDAHFTDDDDKKDMIEDLERGRYRFNENRYKTLETMIQVLAKHNVNMLGFTPPIHPITKGQPCTDDDGTTREGYDLFVEKMKNLDHKYPNFYFVDIDNKGDHRFKYDEFNTFDHLNTKGAKKLTLMLNDLVKTIDSAKKPGNEMSVVQK
;
A
#
# COMPACT_ATOMS: atom_id res chain seq x y z
N MET A 1 10.77 46.46 32.93
CA MET A 1 10.34 47.41 31.89
C MET A 1 10.47 46.71 30.56
N PHE A 2 9.33 46.54 29.87
CA PHE A 2 9.12 46.08 28.47
C PHE A 2 9.76 44.74 28.10
N GLY A 3 9.04 43.62 27.96
CA GLY A 3 7.89 43.35 27.06
C GLY A 3 8.43 42.34 26.02
N SER A 4 7.81 41.25 25.59
CA SER A 4 6.41 40.96 25.26
C SER A 4 6.40 39.56 24.61
N LEU A 5 5.38 38.73 24.90
CA LEU A 5 4.76 37.65 24.09
C LEU A 5 5.64 36.70 23.24
N GLY A 6 5.42 35.38 23.16
CA GLY A 6 4.30 34.54 23.54
C GLY A 6 4.59 33.14 22.98
N ARG A 7 4.20 32.11 23.72
CA ARG A 7 4.24 30.70 23.34
C ARG A 7 3.20 30.47 22.24
N PHE A 8 3.57 29.89 21.11
CA PHE A 8 2.63 29.30 20.16
C PHE A 8 3.05 27.87 19.84
N VAL A 9 2.13 26.96 20.13
CA VAL A 9 2.06 25.58 19.65
C VAL A 9 1.25 25.64 18.34
N LEU A 10 1.70 24.94 17.30
CA LEU A 10 0.94 24.49 16.12
C LEU A 10 1.72 23.27 15.59
N THR A 11 1.30 22.03 15.86
CA THR A 11 0.35 21.18 15.09
C THR A 11 0.73 20.97 13.63
N GLU A 12 0.94 19.69 13.29
CA GLU A 12 0.97 19.03 11.99
C GLU A 12 0.64 19.88 10.76
N ARG A 13 1.57 19.96 9.81
CA ARG A 13 1.27 20.21 8.38
C ARG A 13 2.37 19.70 7.45
N VAL A 14 1.98 18.72 6.63
CA VAL A 14 2.21 18.68 5.17
C VAL A 14 3.65 18.37 4.71
N LYS A 15 3.89 17.09 4.38
CA LYS A 15 4.87 16.67 3.37
C LYS A 15 4.42 17.26 2.02
N GLN A 16 4.92 18.45 1.71
CA GLN A 16 4.76 19.09 0.41
C GLN A 16 5.95 18.71 -0.45
N MET A 17 5.69 17.83 -1.41
CA MET A 17 6.60 17.48 -2.49
C MET A 17 6.98 18.75 -3.25
N TYR A 18 8.27 19.10 -3.21
CA TYR A 18 8.80 20.27 -3.91
C TYR A 18 8.78 19.99 -5.42
N PHE A 19 7.70 20.37 -6.09
CA PHE A 19 7.69 20.56 -7.53
C PHE A 19 8.47 21.84 -7.84
N LEU A 20 9.50 21.72 -8.69
CA LEU A 20 10.33 22.83 -9.14
C LEU A 20 9.47 23.88 -9.87
N LEU A 21 9.23 24.99 -9.17
CA LEU A 21 8.60 26.20 -9.69
C LEU A 21 9.66 27.02 -10.45
N ILE A 22 9.53 27.12 -11.78
CA ILE A 22 10.22 28.16 -12.56
C ILE A 22 9.17 29.17 -13.05
N LEU A 23 9.35 30.42 -12.61
CA LEU A 23 8.52 31.59 -12.92
C LEU A 23 8.38 31.86 -14.43
N GLY A 24 7.13 32.00 -14.87
CA GLY A 24 6.71 32.87 -15.97
C GLY A 24 5.64 33.86 -15.47
N LEU A 25 5.99 35.14 -15.38
CA LEU A 25 5.13 36.23 -14.90
C LEU A 25 4.25 36.76 -16.05
N PHE A 26 2.95 36.45 -16.10
CA PHE A 26 1.79 37.38 -16.16
C PHE A 26 0.45 36.72 -16.55
N ALA A 27 -0.53 36.89 -15.67
CA ALA A 27 -1.99 37.05 -15.86
C ALA A 27 -2.85 35.95 -16.52
N GLY A 28 -3.58 35.22 -15.65
CA GLY A 28 -4.88 34.64 -15.95
C GLY A 28 -5.05 33.25 -15.35
N SER A 29 -5.60 33.14 -14.13
CA SER A 29 -6.03 31.85 -13.59
C SER A 29 -7.22 31.32 -14.39
N VAL A 30 -6.95 30.42 -15.32
CA VAL A 30 -7.95 29.49 -15.86
C VAL A 30 -7.80 28.21 -15.05
N TRP A 31 -8.93 27.69 -14.60
CA TRP A 31 -9.01 26.48 -13.78
C TRP A 31 -8.84 25.29 -14.74
N ALA A 32 -8.02 24.30 -14.36
CA ALA A 32 -7.95 23.02 -15.07
C ALA A 32 -9.32 22.32 -14.96
N ASP A 33 -9.85 21.85 -16.10
CA ASP A 33 -11.09 21.07 -16.14
C ASP A 33 -10.71 19.59 -16.35
N ASP A 34 -11.16 18.71 -15.44
CA ASP A 34 -10.98 17.26 -15.59
C ASP A 34 -11.83 16.73 -16.74
N VAL A 35 -11.20 16.02 -17.69
CA VAL A 35 -11.87 15.41 -18.84
C VAL A 35 -11.58 13.92 -18.93
N SER A 36 -12.61 13.12 -19.21
CA SER A 36 -12.42 11.68 -19.44
C SER A 36 -11.70 11.41 -20.76
N LEU A 37 -10.97 10.29 -20.87
CA LEU A 37 -10.30 9.83 -22.11
C LEU A 37 -11.21 9.80 -23.36
N SER A 38 -12.51 9.57 -23.20
CA SER A 38 -13.46 9.59 -24.33
C SER A 38 -13.74 10.99 -24.88
N LYS A 39 -13.47 12.04 -24.10
CA LYS A 39 -13.74 13.46 -24.42
C LYS A 39 -12.54 14.21 -24.97
N VAL A 40 -11.32 13.68 -24.81
CA VAL A 40 -10.13 14.31 -25.38
C VAL A 40 -10.10 14.19 -26.92
N PRO A 41 -9.38 15.06 -27.64
CA PRO A 41 -9.23 14.96 -29.09
C PRO A 41 -8.69 13.61 -29.53
N ALA A 42 -9.11 13.13 -30.72
CA ALA A 42 -8.75 11.80 -31.20
C ALA A 42 -7.22 11.57 -31.32
N ALA A 43 -6.46 12.62 -31.66
CA ALA A 43 -5.00 12.54 -31.74
C ALA A 43 -4.32 12.43 -30.37
N VAL A 44 -4.88 13.11 -29.36
CA VAL A 44 -4.45 13.00 -27.96
C VAL A 44 -4.74 11.58 -27.46
N ARG A 45 -5.98 11.10 -27.60
CA ARG A 45 -6.37 9.74 -27.20
C ARG A 45 -5.47 8.67 -27.83
N ALA A 46 -5.23 8.75 -29.14
CA ALA A 46 -4.36 7.79 -29.83
C ALA A 46 -2.92 7.80 -29.31
N THR A 47 -2.43 8.96 -28.85
CA THR A 47 -1.11 9.09 -28.23
C THR A 47 -1.09 8.48 -26.85
N ILE A 48 -2.08 8.78 -26.00
CA ILE A 48 -2.22 8.19 -24.66
C ILE A 48 -2.28 6.66 -24.76
N GLU A 49 -3.17 6.12 -25.60
CA GLU A 49 -3.32 4.66 -25.77
C GLU A 49 -2.02 3.99 -26.27
N ARG A 50 -1.27 4.67 -27.15
CA ARG A 50 0.01 4.16 -27.67
C ARG A 50 1.08 4.11 -26.60
N GLU A 51 1.21 5.16 -25.80
CA GLU A 51 2.23 5.24 -24.76
C GLU A 51 1.88 4.39 -23.55
N ALA A 52 0.59 4.31 -23.19
CA ALA A 52 0.10 3.46 -22.11
C ALA A 52 0.39 1.97 -22.37
N LYS A 53 0.39 1.50 -23.64
CA LYS A 53 0.69 0.10 -24.00
C LYS A 53 -0.12 -0.94 -23.20
N GLY A 54 -1.33 -0.58 -22.77
CA GLY A 54 -2.20 -1.43 -21.93
C GLY A 54 -2.00 -1.29 -20.42
N HIS A 55 -1.14 -0.39 -19.96
CA HIS A 55 -1.12 0.11 -18.59
C HIS A 55 -2.39 0.92 -18.29
N GLU A 56 -2.67 1.12 -17.01
CA GLU A 56 -3.89 1.80 -16.58
C GLU A 56 -3.74 3.30 -16.80
N ILE A 57 -4.73 3.88 -17.46
CA ILE A 57 -4.80 5.32 -17.75
C ILE A 57 -5.72 5.92 -16.69
N ASP A 58 -5.30 7.00 -16.03
CA ASP A 58 -6.20 7.72 -15.12
C ASP A 58 -7.36 8.36 -15.92
N ASP A 59 -8.56 8.32 -15.35
CA ASP A 59 -9.74 8.86 -16.02
C ASP A 59 -9.84 10.38 -15.87
N ASP A 60 -9.11 10.94 -14.90
CA ASP A 60 -9.05 12.38 -14.63
C ASP A 60 -7.88 12.97 -15.45
N ILE A 61 -8.10 13.14 -16.76
CA ILE A 61 -7.12 13.83 -17.63
C ILE A 61 -7.31 15.31 -17.42
N GLU A 62 -6.29 15.98 -16.92
CA GLU A 62 -6.32 17.42 -16.72
C GLU A 62 -6.20 18.12 -18.09
N GLN A 63 -7.15 18.98 -18.43
CA GLN A 63 -7.05 19.88 -19.56
C GLN A 63 -6.67 21.28 -19.08
N ASP A 64 -5.53 21.78 -19.53
CA ASP A 64 -5.04 23.12 -19.17
C ASP A 64 -4.71 23.96 -20.42
N ASN A 65 -4.49 25.27 -20.21
CA ASN A 65 -4.01 26.21 -21.21
C ASN A 65 -2.64 26.76 -20.80
N ASP A 66 -1.59 26.17 -21.35
CA ASP A 66 -0.22 26.64 -21.18
C ASP A 66 0.14 27.63 -22.28
N ASP A 67 0.39 28.89 -21.92
CA ASP A 67 0.82 29.94 -22.84
C ASP A 67 -0.08 30.08 -24.09
N GLY A 68 -1.39 29.84 -23.92
CA GLY A 68 -2.39 29.90 -25.00
C GLY A 68 -2.47 28.65 -25.89
N GLN A 69 -1.77 27.57 -25.52
CA GLN A 69 -1.88 26.25 -26.11
C GLN A 69 -2.67 25.33 -25.17
N VAL A 70 -3.73 24.70 -25.69
CA VAL A 70 -4.44 23.64 -24.96
C VAL A 70 -3.53 22.42 -24.83
N VAL A 71 -3.33 21.97 -23.60
CA VAL A 71 -2.54 20.79 -23.23
C VAL A 71 -3.40 19.83 -22.42
N TYR A 72 -3.03 18.55 -22.48
CA TYR A 72 -3.64 17.47 -21.75
C TYR A 72 -2.57 16.77 -20.93
N GLU A 73 -2.77 16.67 -19.62
CA GLU A 73 -1.90 15.91 -18.71
C GLU A 73 -2.62 14.63 -18.27
N VAL A 74 -1.92 13.51 -18.37
CA VAL A 74 -2.47 12.20 -17.97
C VAL A 74 -1.43 11.40 -17.21
N ASP A 75 -1.88 10.82 -16.10
CA ASP A 75 -1.13 9.84 -15.33
C ASP A 75 -1.46 8.43 -15.82
N ILE A 76 -0.43 7.57 -15.90
CA ILE A 76 -0.53 6.17 -16.30
C ILE A 76 0.17 5.32 -15.25
N GLU A 77 -0.58 4.46 -14.58
CA GLU A 77 -0.06 3.50 -13.60
C GLU A 77 0.44 2.24 -14.33
N LYS A 78 1.75 1.99 -14.27
CA LYS A 78 2.36 0.79 -14.84
C LYS A 78 2.12 -0.41 -13.94
N ASN A 79 2.17 -1.60 -14.52
CA ASN A 79 1.90 -2.85 -13.80
C ASN A 79 2.91 -3.16 -12.68
N ASN A 80 4.09 -2.53 -12.69
CA ASN A 80 5.11 -2.68 -11.67
C ASN A 80 5.00 -1.62 -10.55
N GLY A 81 3.93 -0.82 -10.57
CA GLY A 81 3.66 0.27 -9.63
C GLY A 81 4.24 1.62 -10.04
N ASN A 82 5.16 1.70 -11.00
CA ASN A 82 5.74 2.99 -11.42
C ASN A 82 4.72 3.82 -12.18
N GLU A 83 4.84 5.14 -12.05
CA GLU A 83 3.98 6.07 -12.79
C GLU A 83 4.67 6.60 -14.06
N MET A 84 3.83 6.91 -15.06
CA MET A 84 4.22 7.67 -16.23
C MET A 84 3.24 8.82 -16.40
N LYS A 85 3.77 10.04 -16.45
CA LYS A 85 2.99 11.23 -16.73
C LYS A 85 3.27 11.71 -18.15
N LEU A 86 2.22 12.01 -18.90
CA LEU A 86 2.33 12.54 -20.26
C LEU A 86 1.68 13.92 -20.33
N LYS A 87 2.40 14.88 -20.90
CA LYS A 87 1.86 16.17 -21.31
C LYS A 87 1.77 16.23 -22.83
N ILE A 88 0.56 16.44 -23.35
CA ILE A 88 0.26 16.24 -24.77
C ILE A 88 -0.46 17.48 -25.30
N ALA A 89 0.02 18.02 -26.42
CA ALA A 89 -0.67 19.08 -27.14
C ALA A 89 -1.95 18.57 -27.82
N ALA A 90 -2.91 19.47 -28.10
CA ALA A 90 -4.18 19.10 -28.74
C ALA A 90 -4.06 18.37 -30.11
N ASP A 91 -2.91 18.48 -30.79
CA ASP A 91 -2.61 17.75 -32.04
C ASP A 91 -2.04 16.34 -31.83
N GLY A 92 -1.88 15.90 -30.58
CA GLY A 92 -1.30 14.62 -30.18
C GLY A 92 0.21 14.61 -30.03
N LYS A 93 0.91 15.74 -30.19
CA LYS A 93 2.35 15.81 -29.95
C LYS A 93 2.65 15.73 -28.45
N ILE A 94 3.53 14.83 -28.04
CA ILE A 94 4.07 14.79 -26.68
C ILE A 94 4.96 16.02 -26.47
N LEU A 95 4.60 16.83 -25.49
CA LEU A 95 5.38 17.98 -25.04
C LEU A 95 6.36 17.58 -23.94
N GLU A 96 5.92 16.65 -23.09
CA GLU A 96 6.71 16.13 -21.99
C GLU A 96 6.27 14.70 -21.67
N LYS A 97 7.24 13.87 -21.31
CA LYS A 97 6.99 12.55 -20.73
C LYS A 97 7.89 12.41 -19.51
N GLU A 98 7.29 12.17 -18.37
CA GLU A 98 7.97 11.82 -17.13
C GLU A 98 7.66 10.35 -16.81
N GLU A 99 8.68 9.62 -16.38
CA GLU A 99 8.56 8.19 -16.14
C GLU A 99 9.44 7.79 -14.96
N GLU A 100 8.82 7.22 -13.93
CA GLU A 100 9.54 6.62 -12.82
C GLU A 100 10.18 5.30 -13.24
N LEU A 101 11.39 5.06 -12.75
CA LEU A 101 12.22 3.90 -13.06
C LEU A 101 12.71 3.21 -11.80
N TYR A 102 12.87 1.88 -11.88
CA TYR A 102 13.69 1.14 -10.94
C TYR A 102 15.19 1.26 -11.29
N PRO A 103 16.10 1.05 -10.33
CA PRO A 103 17.54 1.10 -10.59
C PRO A 103 18.01 0.19 -11.73
N GLU A 104 17.37 -0.97 -11.92
CA GLU A 104 17.69 -1.92 -12.99
C GLU A 104 17.28 -1.41 -14.39
N GLU A 105 16.39 -0.42 -14.46
CA GLU A 105 15.93 0.22 -15.70
C GLU A 105 16.80 1.43 -16.08
N LEU A 106 17.65 1.92 -15.17
CA LEU A 106 18.52 3.07 -15.40
C LEU A 106 19.61 2.76 -16.44
N PRO A 107 19.84 3.60 -17.46
CA PRO A 107 20.90 3.35 -18.43
C PRO A 107 22.29 3.27 -17.78
N ALA A 108 23.08 2.28 -18.21
CA ALA A 108 24.40 2.01 -17.65
C ALA A 108 25.34 3.24 -17.65
N VAL A 109 25.22 4.14 -18.64
CA VAL A 109 26.03 5.37 -18.71
C VAL A 109 25.67 6.38 -17.62
N VAL A 110 24.39 6.45 -17.24
CA VAL A 110 23.89 7.31 -16.16
C VAL A 110 24.29 6.72 -14.81
N LEU A 111 24.07 5.41 -14.62
CA LEU A 111 24.49 4.70 -13.42
C LEU A 111 26.01 4.85 -13.17
N ALA A 112 26.83 4.70 -14.21
CA ALA A 112 28.27 4.90 -14.11
C ALA A 112 28.68 6.34 -13.74
N ALA A 113 27.89 7.34 -14.14
CA ALA A 113 28.13 8.73 -13.77
C ALA A 113 27.85 8.97 -12.27
N VAL A 114 26.76 8.39 -11.76
CA VAL A 114 26.42 8.42 -10.33
C VAL A 114 27.50 7.72 -9.50
N GLU A 115 27.83 6.47 -9.83
CA GLU A 115 28.83 5.66 -9.09
C GLU A 115 30.22 6.32 -9.08
N LYS A 116 30.60 6.99 -10.17
CA LYS A 116 31.85 7.75 -10.23
C LYS A 116 31.82 9.00 -9.34
N SER A 117 30.67 9.61 -9.13
CA SER A 117 30.52 10.81 -8.31
C SER A 117 30.40 10.48 -6.83
N VAL A 118 29.57 9.50 -6.48
CA VAL A 118 29.40 8.98 -5.12
C VAL A 118 29.37 7.46 -5.19
N PRO A 119 30.48 6.79 -4.83
CA PRO A 119 30.56 5.34 -4.83
C PRO A 119 29.60 4.71 -3.82
N ASN A 120 29.08 3.53 -4.15
CA ASN A 120 28.16 2.76 -3.29
C ASN A 120 26.91 3.57 -2.90
N LEU A 121 26.46 4.50 -3.74
CA LEU A 121 25.22 5.21 -3.51
C LEU A 121 24.05 4.28 -3.80
N GLU A 122 23.16 4.10 -2.84
CA GLU A 122 21.91 3.37 -3.04
C GLU A 122 20.88 4.30 -3.64
N LEU A 123 20.33 3.94 -4.81
CA LEU A 123 19.38 4.80 -5.52
C LEU A 123 17.96 4.56 -5.03
N ASP A 124 17.27 5.63 -4.63
CA ASP A 124 15.95 5.56 -4.01
C ASP A 124 14.88 6.17 -4.90
N ASP A 125 15.19 7.24 -5.63
CA ASP A 125 14.26 7.80 -6.61
C ASP A 125 14.92 8.06 -7.96
N ILE A 126 14.24 7.65 -9.02
CA ILE A 126 14.74 7.75 -10.39
C ILE A 126 13.58 8.15 -11.28
N GLU A 127 13.66 9.38 -11.81
CA GLU A 127 12.70 9.92 -12.75
C GLU A 127 13.41 10.20 -14.07
N MET A 128 12.87 9.67 -15.17
CA MET A 128 13.28 10.02 -16.51
C MET A 128 12.31 11.04 -17.08
N LYS A 129 12.84 12.16 -17.59
CA LYS A 129 12.08 13.19 -18.30
C LYS A 129 12.53 13.28 -19.74
N ILE A 130 11.56 13.27 -20.67
CA ILE A 130 11.77 13.51 -22.10
C ILE A 130 11.01 14.76 -22.49
N ASN A 131 11.74 15.79 -22.94
CA ASN A 131 11.17 17.06 -23.37
C ASN A 131 10.72 17.02 -24.84
N SER A 132 9.96 18.03 -25.27
CA SER A 132 9.42 18.15 -26.63
C SER A 132 10.47 18.21 -27.76
N ASP A 133 11.74 18.50 -27.43
CA ASP A 133 12.89 18.48 -28.34
C ASP A 133 13.62 17.12 -28.38
N GLY A 134 13.12 16.13 -27.63
CA GLY A 134 13.67 14.79 -27.52
C GLY A 134 14.86 14.68 -26.57
N LYS A 135 15.24 15.74 -25.86
CA LYS A 135 16.28 15.64 -24.82
C LYS A 135 15.77 14.80 -23.65
N VAL A 136 16.61 13.85 -23.27
CA VAL A 136 16.39 12.98 -22.11
C VAL A 136 17.23 13.48 -20.94
N GLU A 137 16.58 13.54 -19.80
CA GLU A 137 17.15 13.94 -18.51
C GLU A 137 16.71 12.95 -17.44
N TYR A 138 17.59 12.67 -16.49
CA TYR A 138 17.35 11.80 -15.36
C TYR A 138 17.51 12.62 -14.09
N LYS A 139 16.53 12.56 -13.19
CA LYS A 139 16.71 12.92 -11.79
C LYS A 139 16.98 11.63 -11.03
N VAL A 140 18.09 11.58 -10.29
CA VAL A 140 18.48 10.42 -9.51
C VAL A 140 18.75 10.88 -8.09
N GLU A 141 17.97 10.39 -7.14
CA GLU A 141 18.20 10.58 -5.71
C GLU A 141 18.65 9.26 -5.09
N GLY A 142 19.56 9.36 -4.12
CA GLY A 142 20.05 8.21 -3.39
C GLY A 142 20.93 8.61 -2.24
N GLU A 143 21.36 7.64 -1.47
CA GLU A 143 22.11 7.87 -0.24
C GLU A 143 23.02 6.69 0.10
N ASN A 144 24.01 6.96 0.95
CA ASN A 144 24.82 5.94 1.60
C ASN A 144 25.03 6.37 3.07
N ASP A 145 25.85 5.63 3.83
CA ASP A 145 26.08 5.90 5.25
C ASP A 145 26.63 7.31 5.54
N ASP A 146 27.22 7.98 4.55
CA ASP A 146 27.87 9.28 4.74
C ASP A 146 27.05 10.45 4.16
N VAL A 147 26.34 10.22 3.05
CA VAL A 147 25.73 11.30 2.25
C VAL A 147 24.37 10.93 1.65
N LYS A 148 23.53 11.94 1.47
CA LYS A 148 22.34 11.93 0.60
C LYS A 148 22.64 12.80 -0.61
N ALA A 149 22.39 12.29 -1.81
CA ALA A 149 22.78 12.93 -3.05
C ALA A 149 21.63 12.96 -4.05
N LYS A 150 21.47 14.10 -4.72
CA LYS A 150 20.53 14.31 -5.81
C LYS A 150 21.30 14.70 -7.05
N PHE A 151 21.00 14.05 -8.18
CA PHE A 151 21.65 14.30 -9.45
C PHE A 151 20.63 14.65 -10.50
N LYS A 152 21.00 15.57 -11.37
CA LYS A 152 20.35 15.85 -12.64
C LYS A 152 21.32 15.47 -13.75
N ILE A 153 20.97 14.49 -14.59
CA ILE A 153 21.92 13.87 -15.53
C ILE A 153 21.29 13.82 -16.92
N ALA A 154 22.01 14.28 -17.95
CA ALA A 154 21.60 14.11 -19.33
C ALA A 154 21.67 12.63 -19.76
N GLY A 155 20.92 12.24 -20.79
CA GLY A 155 20.87 10.85 -21.24
C GLY A 155 22.20 10.24 -21.75
N ASP A 156 23.23 11.04 -21.95
CA ASP A 156 24.59 10.57 -22.25
C ASP A 156 25.48 10.34 -21.01
N GLY A 157 24.95 10.57 -19.80
CA GLY A 157 25.65 10.46 -18.52
C GLY A 157 26.30 11.77 -18.05
N THR A 158 26.15 12.89 -18.76
CA THR A 158 26.65 14.19 -18.31
C THR A 158 25.86 14.68 -17.10
N ILE A 159 26.51 14.86 -15.95
CA ILE A 159 25.89 15.48 -14.77
C ILE A 159 25.68 16.97 -15.05
N LEU A 160 24.42 17.39 -15.08
CA LEU A 160 23.96 18.76 -15.29
C LEU A 160 23.90 19.52 -13.98
N ASP A 161 23.47 18.86 -12.91
CA ASP A 161 23.41 19.39 -11.55
C ASP A 161 23.65 18.28 -10.53
N LYS A 162 24.17 18.64 -9.36
CA LYS A 162 24.28 17.72 -8.23
C LYS A 162 24.25 18.45 -6.89
N GLU A 163 23.54 17.86 -5.95
CA GLU A 163 23.47 18.23 -4.54
C GLU A 163 23.91 17.03 -3.71
N ILE A 164 24.77 17.25 -2.71
CA ILE A 164 25.30 16.19 -1.84
C ILE A 164 25.35 16.77 -0.43
N ASP A 165 24.46 16.27 0.42
CA ASP A 165 24.37 16.61 1.83
C ASP A 165 24.87 15.45 2.69
N LYS A 166 25.15 15.72 3.96
CA LYS A 166 25.43 14.64 4.89
C LYS A 166 24.16 13.82 5.08
N ASN A 167 24.32 12.51 5.20
CA ASN A 167 23.22 11.68 5.64
C ASN A 167 23.04 11.91 7.15
N ASP A 168 21.99 12.66 7.50
CA ASP A 168 21.52 12.73 8.87
C ASP A 168 20.47 11.61 8.97
N ASP A 169 20.84 10.47 9.56
CA ASP A 169 20.12 9.16 9.59
C ASP A 169 18.66 9.18 10.11
N ASP A 170 18.06 10.35 10.30
CA ASP A 170 16.71 10.57 10.83
C ASP A 170 15.60 10.52 9.75
N ASP A 171 15.94 10.32 8.47
CA ASP A 171 14.98 10.36 7.34
C ASP A 171 14.46 8.96 6.89
N ASP A 172 14.92 7.87 7.50
CA ASP A 172 14.58 6.47 7.13
C ASP A 172 13.26 5.97 7.78
N ASP A 173 12.48 6.90 8.34
CA ASP A 173 11.34 6.68 9.26
C ASP A 173 10.03 6.24 8.59
N ASP A 174 9.94 6.25 7.26
CA ASP A 174 8.64 6.11 6.59
C ASP A 174 8.04 4.67 6.62
N MET A 175 8.76 3.68 7.18
CA MET A 175 8.29 2.28 7.26
C MET A 175 8.76 1.53 8.52
N ASP A 176 8.93 2.20 9.65
CA ASP A 176 9.36 1.57 10.90
C ASP A 176 8.51 0.36 11.30
N ASP A 177 7.20 0.41 11.07
CA ASP A 177 6.29 -0.67 11.41
C ASP A 177 6.60 -1.96 10.63
N PHE A 178 6.90 -1.85 9.34
CA PHE A 178 7.32 -3.01 8.55
C PHE A 178 8.70 -3.51 9.00
N LYS A 179 9.63 -2.60 9.25
CA LYS A 179 11.01 -2.90 9.67
C LYS A 179 11.02 -3.75 10.94
N ASP A 180 10.12 -3.50 11.89
CA ASP A 180 10.07 -4.24 13.16
C ASP A 180 9.47 -5.63 13.02
N VAL A 181 8.30 -5.78 12.38
CA VAL A 181 7.74 -7.12 12.13
C VAL A 181 8.69 -7.96 11.26
N ARG A 182 9.36 -7.34 10.28
CA ARG A 182 10.34 -8.00 9.42
C ARG A 182 11.55 -8.53 10.19
N LYS A 183 12.14 -7.75 11.11
CA LYS A 183 13.27 -8.21 11.95
C LYS A 183 12.89 -9.46 12.74
N VAL A 184 11.70 -9.43 13.36
CA VAL A 184 11.17 -10.59 14.09
C VAL A 184 10.98 -11.77 13.14
N PHE A 185 10.34 -11.54 11.98
CA PHE A 185 10.13 -12.57 10.98
C PHE A 185 11.43 -13.26 10.56
N ILE A 186 12.47 -12.52 10.18
CA ILE A 186 13.75 -13.11 9.77
C ILE A 186 14.29 -14.05 10.85
N LYS A 187 14.19 -13.64 12.13
CA LYS A 187 14.62 -14.42 13.29
C LYS A 187 13.81 -15.70 13.51
N ILE A 188 12.49 -15.65 13.31
CA ILE A 188 11.58 -16.75 13.68
C ILE A 188 10.90 -17.46 12.49
N ARG A 189 11.23 -17.12 11.24
CA ARG A 189 10.51 -17.60 10.02
C ARG A 189 10.34 -19.12 9.94
N ASN A 190 11.23 -19.89 10.56
CA ASN A 190 11.09 -21.34 10.62
C ASN A 190 9.89 -21.81 11.46
N GLN A 191 9.46 -21.07 12.48
CA GLN A 191 8.32 -21.47 13.32
C GLN A 191 7.00 -20.77 12.94
N VAL A 192 7.06 -19.77 12.06
CA VAL A 192 5.87 -19.06 11.56
C VAL A 192 4.99 -20.01 10.75
N LYS A 193 3.72 -20.07 11.13
CA LYS A 193 2.64 -20.85 10.50
C LYS A 193 1.53 -19.98 9.96
N LEU A 194 1.35 -18.78 10.51
CA LEU A 194 0.33 -17.84 10.10
C LEU A 194 0.90 -16.43 10.00
N ALA A 195 0.52 -15.69 8.98
CA ALA A 195 0.74 -14.25 8.90
C ALA A 195 -0.60 -13.54 8.64
N ALA A 196 -0.90 -12.50 9.41
CA ALA A 196 -1.96 -11.56 9.07
C ALA A 196 -1.36 -10.44 8.20
N ILE A 197 -2.04 -10.05 7.13
CA ILE A 197 -1.64 -8.93 6.25
C ILE A 197 -2.84 -8.03 5.99
N GLY A 198 -2.62 -6.75 5.73
CA GLY A 198 -3.66 -5.77 5.41
C GLY A 198 -3.26 -4.36 5.80
N ASP A 199 -4.22 -3.45 5.72
CA ASP A 199 -4.05 -2.07 6.15
C ASP A 199 -4.17 -1.91 7.69
N SER A 200 -4.38 -0.68 8.13
CA SER A 200 -4.53 -0.31 9.55
C SER A 200 -5.64 -1.09 10.27
N SER A 201 -6.68 -1.52 9.55
CA SER A 201 -7.75 -2.34 10.14
C SER A 201 -7.25 -3.73 10.54
N VAL A 202 -6.23 -4.27 9.87
CA VAL A 202 -5.59 -5.54 10.26
C VAL A 202 -4.55 -5.33 11.35
N GLU A 203 -3.72 -4.28 11.23
CA GLU A 203 -2.73 -3.90 12.23
C GLU A 203 -3.36 -3.81 13.64
N LYS A 204 -4.50 -3.11 13.73
CA LYS A 204 -5.21 -2.89 15.01
C LYS A 204 -6.29 -3.93 15.29
N GLY A 205 -6.89 -4.52 14.26
CA GLY A 205 -8.04 -5.44 14.40
C GLY A 205 -7.69 -6.91 14.61
N VAL A 206 -6.48 -7.35 14.25
CA VAL A 206 -6.08 -8.76 14.31
C VAL A 206 -4.96 -8.99 15.32
N ASP A 207 -5.29 -9.50 16.50
CA ASP A 207 -4.31 -9.86 17.53
C ASP A 207 -3.78 -11.29 17.28
N THR A 208 -2.65 -11.39 16.61
CA THR A 208 -2.14 -12.70 16.19
C THR A 208 -1.77 -13.61 17.37
N ARG A 209 -1.61 -13.08 18.59
CA ARG A 209 -1.35 -13.86 19.82
C ARG A 209 -2.50 -14.79 20.19
N LEU A 210 -3.71 -14.52 19.71
CA LEU A 210 -4.91 -15.33 19.99
C LEU A 210 -5.03 -16.56 19.07
N PHE A 211 -4.20 -16.66 18.03
CA PHE A 211 -4.09 -17.88 17.23
C PHE A 211 -3.25 -18.94 17.96
N TYR A 212 -3.56 -20.22 17.70
CA TYR A 212 -2.84 -21.39 18.22
C TYR A 212 -2.64 -21.50 19.75
N GLY A 213 -3.31 -20.66 20.54
CA GLY A 213 -3.36 -20.76 22.00
C GLY A 213 -1.99 -20.67 22.68
N ASP A 214 -1.78 -21.47 23.72
CA ASP A 214 -0.58 -21.37 24.57
C ASP A 214 0.72 -21.71 23.84
N LYS A 215 0.65 -22.44 22.72
CA LYS A 215 1.83 -22.69 21.89
C LYS A 215 2.38 -21.38 21.34
N ASN A 216 1.52 -20.52 20.80
CA ASN A 216 1.90 -19.23 20.23
C ASN A 216 2.45 -18.27 21.29
N LYS A 217 1.80 -18.22 22.47
CA LYS A 217 2.28 -17.42 23.59
C LYS A 217 3.68 -17.80 24.06
N LYS A 218 4.03 -19.08 23.96
CA LYS A 218 5.35 -19.58 24.39
C LYS A 218 6.39 -19.47 23.28
N TYR A 219 6.00 -19.85 22.07
CA TYR A 219 6.84 -19.86 20.87
C TYR A 219 6.02 -19.21 19.77
N PRO A 220 6.29 -17.93 19.46
CA PRO A 220 5.45 -17.22 18.51
C PRO A 220 5.48 -17.85 17.12
N ILE A 221 4.30 -18.16 16.60
CA ILE A 221 4.08 -18.86 15.33
C ILE A 221 3.09 -18.13 14.44
N ALA A 222 2.51 -17.02 14.91
CA ALA A 222 1.67 -16.13 14.13
C ALA A 222 2.21 -14.69 14.26
N LEU A 223 2.29 -13.97 13.14
CA LEU A 223 2.77 -12.59 13.08
C LEU A 223 1.73 -11.71 12.37
N ASN A 224 1.66 -10.43 12.74
CA ASN A 224 0.85 -9.42 12.09
C ASN A 224 1.75 -8.49 11.26
N PHE A 225 1.57 -8.50 9.95
CA PHE A 225 2.19 -7.62 8.96
C PHE A 225 1.18 -6.60 8.41
N GLY A 226 0.10 -6.35 9.14
CA GLY A 226 -0.80 -5.23 8.85
C GLY A 226 -0.07 -3.92 9.14
N ILE A 227 -0.12 -2.98 8.20
CA ILE A 227 0.60 -1.70 8.31
C ILE A 227 -0.36 -0.58 7.93
N ALA A 228 -0.47 0.43 8.79
CA ALA A 228 -1.36 1.54 8.57
C ALA A 228 -1.11 2.30 7.27
N SER A 229 -2.20 2.78 6.67
CA SER A 229 -2.17 3.59 5.45
C SER A 229 -1.58 2.90 4.22
N THR A 230 -1.42 1.57 4.25
CA THR A 230 -0.82 0.82 3.14
C THR A 230 -1.81 0.12 2.23
N GLY A 231 -1.35 -0.13 0.99
CA GLY A 231 -2.16 -0.74 -0.07
C GLY A 231 -1.64 -2.07 -0.62
N LEU A 232 -2.35 -2.58 -1.63
CA LEU A 232 -2.03 -3.82 -2.33
C LEU A 232 -0.56 -3.95 -2.80
N PRO A 233 0.12 -2.88 -3.28
CA PRO A 233 1.53 -2.97 -3.67
C PRO A 233 2.46 -3.46 -2.55
N LEU A 234 2.23 -3.03 -1.30
CA LEU A 234 3.03 -3.50 -0.18
C LEU A 234 2.70 -4.94 0.19
N HIS A 235 1.41 -5.29 0.20
CA HIS A 235 0.99 -6.67 0.49
C HIS A 235 1.57 -7.67 -0.51
N GLU A 236 1.67 -7.29 -1.79
CA GLU A 236 2.37 -8.08 -2.82
C GLU A 236 3.84 -8.26 -2.45
N VAL A 237 4.56 -7.20 -2.09
CA VAL A 237 5.97 -7.28 -1.65
C VAL A 237 6.14 -8.22 -0.45
N ILE A 238 5.28 -8.10 0.55
CA ILE A 238 5.30 -8.94 1.76
C ILE A 238 5.13 -10.42 1.38
N VAL A 239 4.16 -10.74 0.52
CA VAL A 239 3.95 -12.13 0.08
C VAL A 239 5.13 -12.62 -0.75
N ASP A 240 5.47 -11.92 -1.82
CA ASP A 240 6.38 -12.41 -2.86
C ASP A 240 7.86 -12.34 -2.47
N SER A 241 8.22 -11.48 -1.53
CA SER A 241 9.63 -11.27 -1.17
C SER A 241 9.97 -11.71 0.26
N TYR A 242 8.98 -11.93 1.12
CA TYR A 242 9.23 -12.26 2.53
C TYR A 242 8.54 -13.55 2.95
N LEU A 243 7.20 -13.61 2.91
CA LEU A 243 6.46 -14.72 3.49
C LEU A 243 6.72 -16.06 2.78
N ILE A 244 7.07 -16.06 1.49
CA ILE A 244 7.53 -17.26 0.78
C ILE A 244 8.78 -17.91 1.38
N HIS A 245 9.55 -17.19 2.21
CA HIS A 245 10.75 -17.69 2.89
C HIS A 245 10.45 -18.34 4.25
N ALA A 246 9.19 -18.41 4.68
CA ALA A 246 8.77 -19.18 5.86
C ALA A 246 8.38 -20.61 5.47
N PRO A 247 9.23 -21.62 5.72
CA PRO A 247 9.02 -22.98 5.21
C PRO A 247 7.84 -23.72 5.84
N ASN A 248 7.35 -23.24 7.00
CA ASN A 248 6.23 -23.84 7.72
C ASN A 248 4.96 -22.98 7.69
N LEU A 249 4.93 -21.95 6.83
CA LEU A 249 3.76 -21.11 6.64
C LEU A 249 2.61 -21.94 6.07
N GLU A 250 1.44 -21.86 6.72
CA GLU A 250 0.24 -22.61 6.36
C GLU A 250 -0.89 -21.65 5.93
N TRP A 251 -0.94 -20.48 6.55
CA TRP A 251 -2.04 -19.53 6.41
C TRP A 251 -1.58 -18.08 6.26
N ILE A 252 -2.21 -17.39 5.32
CA ILE A 252 -2.34 -15.93 5.29
C ILE A 252 -3.75 -15.58 5.72
N VAL A 253 -3.90 -14.64 6.66
CA VAL A 253 -5.18 -14.02 7.01
C VAL A 253 -5.14 -12.59 6.47
N TYR A 254 -5.92 -12.29 5.43
CA TYR A 254 -5.84 -11.04 4.70
C TYR A 254 -7.10 -10.21 4.91
N GLY A 255 -6.97 -9.03 5.55
CA GLY A 255 -8.02 -8.01 5.51
C GLY A 255 -8.00 -7.31 4.17
N ILE A 256 -9.05 -7.52 3.36
CA ILE A 256 -9.20 -6.99 2.01
C ILE A 256 -10.33 -5.95 2.04
N SER A 257 -9.97 -4.67 2.13
CA SER A 257 -10.90 -3.56 2.01
C SER A 257 -11.19 -3.23 0.52
N PRO A 258 -12.37 -2.71 0.17
CA PRO A 258 -12.67 -2.27 -1.19
C PRO A 258 -11.66 -1.23 -1.72
N ARG A 259 -11.13 -0.38 -0.82
CA ARG A 259 -10.03 0.57 -1.04
C ARG A 259 -8.88 -0.02 -1.86
N MET A 260 -8.49 -1.27 -1.57
CA MET A 260 -7.38 -1.96 -2.25
C MET A 260 -7.61 -2.14 -3.76
N LEU A 261 -8.87 -2.20 -4.18
CA LEU A 261 -9.28 -2.40 -5.58
C LEU A 261 -9.98 -1.18 -6.16
N ASN A 262 -9.90 -0.02 -5.49
CA ASN A 262 -10.43 1.24 -5.99
C ASN A 262 -9.36 1.97 -6.82
N THR A 263 -9.65 2.33 -8.08
CA THR A 263 -8.69 3.08 -8.91
C THR A 263 -8.28 4.41 -8.29
N TYR A 264 -9.17 5.07 -7.53
CA TYR A 264 -8.88 6.37 -6.93
C TYR A 264 -8.00 6.31 -5.68
N TYR A 265 -7.76 5.12 -5.15
CA TYR A 265 -6.85 4.95 -4.01
C TYR A 265 -5.42 4.87 -4.51
N ARG A 266 -4.50 5.68 -3.97
CA ARG A 266 -3.06 5.61 -4.30
C ARG A 266 -2.31 5.25 -3.01
N SER A 267 -1.40 4.27 -3.07
CA SER A 267 -0.46 3.97 -1.97
C SER A 267 0.93 3.74 -2.56
N GLU A 268 1.93 4.45 -2.07
CA GLU A 268 3.30 4.36 -2.59
C GLU A 268 4.16 3.32 -1.87
N ASP A 269 3.61 2.66 -0.85
CA ASP A 269 4.39 1.94 0.17
C ASP A 269 5.13 0.73 -0.39
N GLY A 270 4.52 0.01 -1.33
CA GLY A 270 5.17 -1.10 -2.02
C GLY A 270 6.38 -0.63 -2.84
N ARG A 271 6.29 0.56 -3.46
CA ARG A 271 7.44 1.18 -4.16
C ARG A 271 8.50 1.59 -3.16
N GLY A 272 8.11 2.30 -2.10
CA GLY A 272 9.02 2.75 -1.03
C GLY A 272 9.83 1.60 -0.45
N ILE A 273 9.18 0.48 -0.12
CA ILE A 273 9.89 -0.72 0.35
C ILE A 273 10.82 -1.27 -0.73
N ARG A 274 10.40 -1.40 -1.99
CA ARG A 274 11.26 -1.94 -3.05
C ARG A 274 12.51 -1.08 -3.30
N LYS A 275 12.40 0.24 -3.04
CA LYS A 275 13.49 1.22 -3.14
C LYS A 275 14.39 1.23 -1.89
N SER A 276 13.86 0.84 -0.72
CA SER A 276 14.61 0.88 0.55
C SER A 276 15.90 0.05 0.57
N ARG A 277 16.92 0.53 1.31
CA ARG A 277 18.18 -0.19 1.57
C ARG A 277 17.93 -1.55 2.22
N MET A 278 16.99 -1.58 3.15
CA MET A 278 16.58 -2.78 3.86
C MET A 278 16.11 -3.89 2.90
N TYR A 279 15.23 -3.56 1.94
CA TYR A 279 14.74 -4.54 0.96
C TYR A 279 15.84 -5.03 0.02
N LYS A 280 16.72 -4.13 -0.43
CA LYS A 280 17.88 -4.47 -1.26
C LYS A 280 18.81 -5.45 -0.52
N SER A 281 19.14 -5.18 0.74
CA SER A 281 19.93 -6.08 1.60
C SER A 281 19.28 -7.47 1.71
N ASP A 282 17.94 -7.52 1.81
CA ASP A 282 17.22 -8.78 1.95
C ASP A 282 17.18 -9.64 0.72
N LYS A 283 17.29 -9.06 -0.47
CA LYS A 283 17.39 -9.86 -1.69
C LYS A 283 18.69 -10.68 -1.77
N SER A 284 19.68 -10.41 -0.91
CA SER A 284 20.88 -11.23 -0.83
C SER A 284 20.54 -12.68 -0.45
N PRO A 285 21.02 -13.69 -1.21
CA PRO A 285 20.84 -15.09 -0.85
C PRO A 285 21.31 -15.42 0.57
N GLU A 286 22.31 -14.70 1.08
CA GLU A 286 22.89 -14.91 2.41
C GLU A 286 21.87 -14.67 3.53
N THR A 287 20.97 -13.70 3.35
CA THR A 287 19.89 -13.37 4.30
C THR A 287 19.01 -14.58 4.57
N TRP A 288 18.70 -15.35 3.53
CA TRP A 288 17.75 -16.46 3.61
C TRP A 288 18.40 -17.83 3.80
N GLN A 289 19.70 -17.97 3.55
CA GLN A 289 20.46 -19.22 3.67
C GLN A 289 20.46 -19.79 5.10
N ASN A 290 20.57 -18.94 6.12
CA ASN A 290 20.68 -19.37 7.51
C ASN A 290 19.30 -19.52 8.15
N LEU A 291 18.70 -20.72 8.04
CA LEU A 291 17.44 -21.03 8.70
C LEU A 291 17.69 -21.51 10.13
N ASN A 292 17.27 -20.72 11.13
CA ASN A 292 17.27 -21.19 12.51
C ASN A 292 16.20 -22.28 12.70
N THR A 293 16.63 -23.51 12.93
CA THR A 293 15.70 -24.63 13.15
C THR A 293 15.25 -24.76 14.60
N GLU A 294 15.93 -24.11 15.54
CA GLU A 294 15.54 -24.11 16.95
C GLU A 294 14.38 -23.14 17.20
N LEU A 295 13.45 -23.54 18.06
CA LEU A 295 12.33 -22.69 18.42
C LEU A 295 12.80 -21.54 19.31
N VAL A 296 12.49 -20.31 18.90
CA VAL A 296 12.70 -19.08 19.66
C VAL A 296 11.49 -18.84 20.55
N ALA A 297 11.71 -18.77 21.85
CA ALA A 297 10.64 -18.47 22.80
C ALA A 297 10.30 -16.97 22.77
N ALA A 298 9.06 -16.61 23.13
CA ALA A 298 8.60 -15.22 23.12
C ALA A 298 9.52 -14.29 23.91
N ARG A 299 9.94 -14.71 25.12
CA ARG A 299 10.89 -13.98 25.99
C ARG A 299 12.28 -13.71 25.38
N ASP A 300 12.62 -14.41 24.30
CA ASP A 300 13.93 -14.34 23.63
C ASP A 300 13.80 -13.56 22.30
N ILE A 301 12.62 -13.05 21.98
CA ILE A 301 12.39 -12.06 20.94
C ILE A 301 12.62 -10.70 21.59
N ASP A 302 13.43 -9.87 20.92
CA ASP A 302 13.66 -8.50 21.35
C ASP A 302 12.48 -7.69 20.82
N ASP A 303 11.40 -7.64 21.61
CA ASP A 303 10.12 -7.01 21.26
C ASP A 303 9.70 -5.98 22.32
N ASP A 304 10.49 -4.90 22.44
CA ASP A 304 10.05 -3.72 23.19
C ASP A 304 8.74 -3.11 22.63
N ASP A 305 8.23 -3.63 21.50
CA ASP A 305 7.02 -3.21 20.80
C ASP A 305 6.07 -4.39 20.51
N THR A 306 4.76 -4.18 20.72
CA THR A 306 3.69 -5.15 20.41
C THR A 306 3.36 -5.22 18.92
N LYS A 307 3.84 -4.27 18.10
CA LYS A 307 3.63 -4.19 16.63
C LYS A 307 3.69 -5.52 15.89
N PRO A 308 4.71 -6.40 16.07
CA PRO A 308 4.81 -7.65 15.30
C PRO A 308 3.65 -8.62 15.53
N TRP A 309 2.86 -8.40 16.58
CA TRP A 309 1.74 -9.23 16.96
C TRP A 309 0.38 -8.60 16.63
N GLY A 310 0.37 -7.30 16.31
CA GLY A 310 -0.82 -6.46 16.17
C GLY A 310 -1.38 -5.99 17.51
N LEU A 311 -2.39 -5.11 17.43
CA LEU A 311 -3.05 -4.47 18.59
C LEU A 311 -2.11 -3.50 19.32
N PHE A 312 -1.92 -2.32 18.70
CA PHE A 312 -1.38 -1.14 19.37
C PHE A 312 -2.23 -0.81 20.59
N ASP A 313 -1.58 -0.46 21.71
CA ASP A 313 -2.27 -0.14 22.95
C ASP A 313 -3.31 0.97 22.67
N ALA A 314 -4.58 0.61 22.84
CA ALA A 314 -5.69 1.55 22.74
C ALA A 314 -5.65 2.63 23.84
N ASP A 315 -4.65 2.57 24.74
CA ASP A 315 -4.42 3.53 25.83
C ASP A 315 -3.48 4.69 25.43
N ASP A 316 -2.96 4.73 24.19
CA ASP A 316 -1.98 5.74 23.73
C ASP A 316 -2.62 7.08 23.34
N GLY A 317 -3.81 7.39 23.87
CA GLY A 317 -4.38 8.73 23.85
C GLY A 317 -5.28 9.07 22.66
N MET A 318 -5.71 8.08 21.88
CA MET A 318 -6.84 8.25 20.95
C MET A 318 -8.15 7.83 21.63
N ASP A 319 -8.45 8.48 22.76
CA ASP A 319 -9.79 8.59 23.35
C ASP A 319 -10.71 9.45 22.44
N ALA A 320 -10.68 9.21 21.13
CA ALA A 320 -11.75 9.67 20.25
C ALA A 320 -12.93 8.73 20.46
N HIS A 321 -13.48 8.76 21.68
CA HIS A 321 -14.74 8.10 21.97
C HIS A 321 -15.75 8.64 20.96
N PHE A 322 -16.21 7.76 20.07
CA PHE A 322 -17.39 7.91 19.21
C PHE A 322 -18.63 8.28 20.06
N THR A 323 -18.66 9.50 20.58
CA THR A 323 -19.56 9.92 21.65
C THR A 323 -20.12 11.31 21.44
N ASP A 324 -19.48 12.17 20.65
CA ASP A 324 -20.08 13.45 20.25
C ASP A 324 -20.98 13.26 19.02
N ASP A 325 -22.05 14.05 18.95
CA ASP A 325 -23.00 14.03 17.83
C ASP A 325 -22.46 14.77 16.60
N ASP A 326 -21.51 15.69 16.79
CA ASP A 326 -20.83 16.38 15.69
C ASP A 326 -19.93 15.44 14.88
N ASP A 327 -19.14 14.57 15.54
CA ASP A 327 -18.30 13.56 14.88
C ASP A 327 -19.13 12.64 13.98
N LYS A 328 -20.31 12.22 14.46
CA LYS A 328 -21.23 11.38 13.66
C LYS A 328 -21.77 12.11 12.44
N LYS A 329 -21.97 13.43 12.54
CA LYS A 329 -22.51 14.23 11.44
C LYS A 329 -21.48 14.34 10.31
N ASP A 330 -20.25 14.68 10.64
CA ASP A 330 -19.17 14.81 9.66
C ASP A 330 -18.94 13.47 8.93
N MET A 331 -18.98 12.35 9.67
CA MET A 331 -18.87 11.03 9.07
C MET A 331 -20.04 10.65 8.15
N ILE A 332 -21.28 11.05 8.50
CA ILE A 332 -22.42 10.84 7.60
C ILE A 332 -22.25 11.66 6.32
N GLU A 333 -21.70 12.89 6.41
CA GLU A 333 -21.41 13.72 5.24
C GLU A 333 -20.37 13.06 4.31
N ASP A 334 -19.33 12.44 4.87
CA ASP A 334 -18.33 11.69 4.08
C ASP A 334 -18.97 10.52 3.32
N LEU A 335 -19.98 9.87 3.91
CA LEU A 335 -20.70 8.75 3.30
C LEU A 335 -21.67 9.16 2.18
N GLU A 336 -21.88 10.45 1.93
CA GLU A 336 -22.75 10.93 0.84
C GLU A 336 -22.03 10.93 -0.52
N ARG A 337 -20.69 10.97 -0.54
CA ARG A 337 -19.90 11.18 -1.76
C ARG A 337 -19.25 9.89 -2.24
N GLY A 338 -19.94 9.20 -3.15
CA GLY A 338 -19.40 8.00 -3.80
C GLY A 338 -18.21 8.31 -4.71
N ARG A 339 -17.07 7.65 -4.46
CA ARG A 339 -15.86 7.70 -5.27
C ARG A 339 -15.22 6.32 -5.39
N TYR A 340 -15.87 5.44 -6.15
CA TYR A 340 -15.39 4.06 -6.32
C TYR A 340 -15.42 3.60 -7.77
N ARG A 341 -14.27 3.16 -8.25
CA ARG A 341 -14.11 2.48 -9.54
C ARG A 341 -13.28 1.22 -9.35
N PHE A 342 -13.83 0.07 -9.71
CA PHE A 342 -13.13 -1.20 -9.57
C PHE A 342 -11.94 -1.28 -10.53
N ASN A 343 -10.77 -1.57 -9.99
CA ASN A 343 -9.51 -1.69 -10.71
C ASN A 343 -9.21 -3.16 -11.07
N GLU A 344 -9.31 -3.50 -12.36
CA GLU A 344 -9.06 -4.85 -12.86
C GLU A 344 -7.58 -5.28 -12.78
N ASN A 345 -6.63 -4.35 -12.82
CA ASN A 345 -5.20 -4.68 -12.73
C ASN A 345 -4.79 -5.01 -11.29
N ARG A 346 -5.29 -4.25 -10.31
CA ARG A 346 -5.16 -4.57 -8.89
C ARG A 346 -5.84 -5.90 -8.56
N TYR A 347 -7.01 -6.16 -9.13
CA TYR A 347 -7.66 -7.47 -9.00
C TYR A 347 -6.80 -8.63 -9.53
N LYS A 348 -6.14 -8.46 -10.69
CA LYS A 348 -5.18 -9.47 -11.22
C LYS A 348 -3.94 -9.62 -10.33
N THR A 349 -3.50 -8.54 -9.68
CA THR A 349 -2.38 -8.58 -8.74
C THR A 349 -2.73 -9.43 -7.52
N LEU A 350 -3.90 -9.20 -6.92
CA LEU A 350 -4.44 -10.05 -5.85
C LEU A 350 -4.57 -11.52 -6.30
N GLU A 351 -5.10 -11.76 -7.50
CA GLU A 351 -5.19 -13.10 -8.07
C GLU A 351 -3.81 -13.77 -8.24
N THR A 352 -2.79 -12.99 -8.58
CA THR A 352 -1.40 -13.47 -8.71
C THR A 352 -0.83 -13.85 -7.34
N MET A 353 -1.05 -13.04 -6.30
CA MET A 353 -0.66 -13.39 -4.92
C MET A 353 -1.27 -14.72 -4.47
N ILE A 354 -2.56 -14.95 -4.75
CA ILE A 354 -3.23 -16.23 -4.45
C ILE A 354 -2.52 -17.41 -5.14
N GLN A 355 -2.12 -17.23 -6.40
CA GLN A 355 -1.40 -18.26 -7.17
C GLN A 355 0.02 -18.49 -6.67
N VAL A 356 0.73 -17.43 -6.23
CA VAL A 356 2.05 -17.55 -5.60
C VAL A 356 1.93 -18.41 -4.34
N LEU A 357 1.00 -18.07 -3.45
CA LEU A 357 0.76 -18.85 -2.23
C LEU A 357 0.39 -20.31 -2.52
N ALA A 358 -0.40 -20.57 -3.56
CA ALA A 358 -0.74 -21.92 -3.98
C ALA A 358 0.51 -22.76 -4.33
N LYS A 359 1.50 -22.18 -5.01
CA LYS A 359 2.77 -22.85 -5.35
C LYS A 359 3.59 -23.21 -4.10
N HIS A 360 3.39 -22.46 -3.01
CA HIS A 360 4.04 -22.69 -1.72
C HIS A 360 3.17 -23.53 -0.75
N ASN A 361 2.03 -24.07 -1.22
CA ASN A 361 1.05 -24.79 -0.40
C ASN A 361 0.50 -23.98 0.78
N VAL A 362 0.42 -22.66 0.63
CA VAL A 362 -0.12 -21.74 1.63
C VAL A 362 -1.57 -21.39 1.28
N ASN A 363 -2.43 -21.46 2.30
CA ASN A 363 -3.82 -21.03 2.17
C ASN A 363 -3.95 -19.53 2.48
N MET A 364 -4.94 -18.87 1.90
CA MET A 364 -5.29 -17.48 2.19
C MET A 364 -6.77 -17.40 2.60
N LEU A 365 -7.03 -16.87 3.79
CA LEU A 365 -8.36 -16.47 4.24
C LEU A 365 -8.49 -14.96 4.07
N GLY A 366 -9.15 -14.52 3.01
CA GLY A 366 -9.55 -13.14 2.80
C GLY A 366 -10.81 -12.79 3.58
N PHE A 367 -10.84 -11.62 4.20
CA PHE A 367 -12.04 -11.10 4.86
C PHE A 367 -12.19 -9.59 4.65
N THR A 368 -13.42 -9.09 4.65
CA THR A 368 -13.67 -7.64 4.72
C THR A 368 -13.52 -7.16 6.16
N PRO A 369 -12.60 -6.23 6.48
CA PRO A 369 -12.53 -5.67 7.82
C PRO A 369 -13.85 -4.96 8.17
N PRO A 370 -14.42 -5.19 9.36
CA PRO A 370 -15.69 -4.55 9.73
C PRO A 370 -15.52 -3.04 9.87
N ILE A 371 -16.46 -2.28 9.30
CA ILE A 371 -16.57 -0.83 9.41
C ILE A 371 -17.72 -0.48 10.35
N HIS A 372 -17.60 0.63 11.09
CA HIS A 372 -18.55 1.00 12.11
C HIS A 372 -20.02 0.92 11.64
N PRO A 373 -20.97 0.33 12.42
CA PRO A 373 -22.34 0.05 11.95
C PRO A 373 -23.17 1.27 11.53
N ILE A 374 -22.65 2.48 11.70
CA ILE A 374 -23.27 3.72 11.21
C ILE A 374 -23.37 3.76 9.67
N THR A 375 -22.51 3.02 8.97
CA THR A 375 -22.53 2.89 7.49
C THR A 375 -23.73 2.09 6.99
N LYS A 376 -24.40 1.33 7.87
CA LYS A 376 -25.56 0.54 7.50
C LYS A 376 -26.68 1.43 6.95
N GLY A 377 -27.04 1.19 5.69
CA GLY A 377 -28.07 1.94 4.97
C GLY A 377 -27.59 3.24 4.33
N GLN A 378 -26.33 3.65 4.56
CA GLN A 378 -25.76 4.87 3.97
C GLN A 378 -25.41 4.69 2.48
N PRO A 379 -25.29 5.77 1.69
CA PRO A 379 -24.96 5.69 0.26
C PRO A 379 -23.60 5.02 0.00
N CYS A 380 -22.60 5.29 0.84
CA CYS A 380 -21.30 4.62 0.84
C CYS A 380 -21.16 3.65 2.01
N THR A 381 -20.27 2.68 1.88
CA THR A 381 -20.00 1.64 2.88
C THR A 381 -18.77 1.92 3.74
N ASP A 382 -17.92 2.85 3.32
CA ASP A 382 -16.71 3.33 3.98
C ASP A 382 -16.47 4.80 3.62
N ASP A 383 -15.47 5.40 4.26
CA ASP A 383 -15.03 6.79 4.16
C ASP A 383 -14.17 7.07 2.92
N ASP A 384 -13.80 6.02 2.18
CA ASP A 384 -13.19 6.15 0.84
C ASP A 384 -14.23 6.36 -0.27
N GLY A 385 -15.51 6.40 0.08
CA GLY A 385 -16.61 6.58 -0.86
C GLY A 385 -16.96 5.32 -1.64
N THR A 386 -16.71 4.12 -1.10
CA THR A 386 -17.19 2.87 -1.73
C THR A 386 -18.71 2.87 -1.79
N THR A 387 -19.26 2.97 -3.00
CA THR A 387 -20.71 2.91 -3.21
C THR A 387 -21.25 1.52 -2.88
N ARG A 388 -22.54 1.41 -2.54
CA ARG A 388 -23.16 0.09 -2.29
C ARG A 388 -23.04 -0.87 -3.47
N GLU A 389 -23.21 -0.36 -4.68
CA GLU A 389 -23.04 -1.13 -5.92
C GLU A 389 -21.57 -1.52 -6.13
N GLY A 390 -20.63 -0.62 -5.81
CA GLY A 390 -19.20 -0.88 -5.85
C GLY A 390 -18.78 -1.98 -4.88
N TYR A 391 -19.31 -1.96 -3.66
CA TYR A 391 -19.12 -3.00 -2.65
C TYR A 391 -19.70 -4.35 -3.10
N ASP A 392 -20.91 -4.35 -3.69
CA ASP A 392 -21.53 -5.58 -4.21
C ASP A 392 -20.68 -6.21 -5.32
N LEU A 393 -20.14 -5.40 -6.23
CA LEU A 393 -19.19 -5.85 -7.26
C LEU A 393 -17.90 -6.40 -6.63
N PHE A 394 -17.35 -5.71 -5.64
CA PHE A 394 -16.16 -6.17 -4.91
C PHE A 394 -16.38 -7.56 -4.29
N VAL A 395 -17.47 -7.74 -3.54
CA VAL A 395 -17.81 -9.02 -2.90
C VAL A 395 -18.05 -10.12 -3.92
N GLU A 396 -18.71 -9.82 -5.04
CA GLU A 396 -18.90 -10.77 -6.14
C GLU A 396 -17.54 -11.24 -6.69
N LYS A 397 -16.62 -10.32 -6.94
CA LYS A 397 -15.27 -10.60 -7.44
C LYS A 397 -14.48 -11.47 -6.45
N MET A 398 -14.55 -11.19 -5.15
CA MET A 398 -13.87 -12.00 -4.13
C MET A 398 -14.44 -13.43 -4.05
N LYS A 399 -15.77 -13.58 -4.11
CA LYS A 399 -16.42 -14.90 -4.16
C LYS A 399 -16.05 -15.69 -5.42
N ASN A 400 -15.85 -15.00 -6.54
CA ASN A 400 -15.38 -15.65 -7.77
C ASN A 400 -13.95 -16.17 -7.63
N LEU A 401 -13.05 -15.45 -6.93
CA LEU A 401 -11.72 -15.96 -6.59
C LEU A 401 -11.79 -17.17 -5.66
N ASP A 402 -12.65 -17.14 -4.64
CA ASP A 402 -12.86 -18.26 -3.69
C ASP A 402 -13.30 -19.52 -4.43
N HIS A 403 -14.29 -19.41 -5.32
CA HIS A 403 -14.72 -20.53 -6.17
C HIS A 403 -13.63 -21.03 -7.13
N LYS A 404 -12.74 -20.14 -7.59
CA LYS A 404 -11.73 -20.45 -8.61
C LYS A 404 -10.48 -21.11 -8.00
N TYR A 405 -10.06 -20.71 -6.81
CA TYR A 405 -8.78 -21.10 -6.21
C TYR A 405 -8.98 -21.91 -4.92
N PRO A 406 -8.59 -23.20 -4.89
CA PRO A 406 -8.86 -24.08 -3.73
C PRO A 406 -8.06 -23.72 -2.48
N ASN A 407 -7.03 -22.87 -2.59
CA ASN A 407 -6.27 -22.36 -1.46
C ASN A 407 -6.76 -20.98 -0.98
N PHE A 408 -7.75 -20.37 -1.62
CA PHE A 408 -8.32 -19.08 -1.20
C PHE A 408 -9.72 -19.28 -0.64
N TYR A 409 -10.04 -18.56 0.43
CA TYR A 409 -11.33 -18.55 1.11
C TYR A 409 -11.72 -17.11 1.34
N PHE A 410 -12.98 -16.74 1.11
CA PHE A 410 -13.45 -15.39 1.34
C PHE A 410 -14.64 -15.34 2.29
N VAL A 411 -14.59 -14.41 3.24
CA VAL A 411 -15.71 -14.12 4.14
C VAL A 411 -16.00 -12.62 4.19
N ASP A 412 -17.23 -12.24 3.85
CA ASP A 412 -17.69 -10.86 3.99
C ASP A 412 -18.14 -10.62 5.44
N ILE A 413 -17.23 -10.17 6.29
CA ILE A 413 -17.51 -9.87 7.70
C ILE A 413 -18.17 -8.51 7.84
N ASP A 414 -17.76 -7.53 7.04
CA ASP A 414 -18.33 -6.19 7.10
C ASP A 414 -19.80 -6.15 6.67
N ASN A 415 -20.13 -6.82 5.57
CA ASN A 415 -21.49 -6.89 5.03
C ASN A 415 -22.16 -5.51 4.91
N LYS A 416 -21.43 -4.50 4.40
CA LYS A 416 -21.89 -3.12 4.21
C LYS A 416 -22.36 -2.47 5.52
N GLY A 417 -21.60 -2.71 6.59
CA GLY A 417 -21.91 -2.33 7.97
C GLY A 417 -23.04 -3.11 8.64
N ASP A 418 -23.67 -4.09 7.98
CA ASP A 418 -24.73 -4.94 8.57
C ASP A 418 -24.16 -6.21 9.20
N HIS A 419 -23.33 -6.02 10.20
CA HIS A 419 -22.60 -7.09 10.87
C HIS A 419 -22.87 -7.16 12.37
N ARG A 420 -22.29 -8.16 13.03
CA ARG A 420 -22.52 -8.42 14.47
C ARG A 420 -21.66 -7.60 15.42
N PHE A 421 -20.77 -6.74 14.92
CA PHE A 421 -20.01 -5.83 15.78
C PHE A 421 -20.89 -4.68 16.28
N LYS A 422 -20.69 -4.30 17.53
CA LYS A 422 -21.44 -3.24 18.21
C LYS A 422 -20.67 -1.93 18.14
N TYR A 423 -21.38 -0.82 18.32
CA TYR A 423 -20.80 0.52 18.36
C TYR A 423 -19.64 0.63 19.38
N ASP A 424 -19.80 0.03 20.57
CA ASP A 424 -18.79 0.03 21.64
C ASP A 424 -17.62 -0.95 21.40
N GLU A 425 -17.53 -1.57 20.22
CA GLU A 425 -16.43 -2.45 19.81
C GLU A 425 -15.48 -1.76 18.81
N PHE A 426 -15.73 -0.47 18.51
CA PHE A 426 -14.90 0.36 17.64
C PHE A 426 -14.21 1.48 18.43
N ASN A 427 -13.04 1.88 17.96
CA ASN A 427 -12.36 3.08 18.43
C ASN A 427 -12.68 4.27 17.52
N THR A 428 -12.62 4.04 16.20
CA THR A 428 -12.96 5.02 15.16
C THR A 428 -13.95 4.40 14.17
N PHE A 429 -14.17 5.07 13.05
CA PHE A 429 -15.01 4.60 11.97
C PHE A 429 -14.61 3.23 11.39
N ASP A 430 -13.33 3.00 11.21
CA ASP A 430 -12.74 1.88 10.45
C ASP A 430 -11.78 1.04 11.30
N HIS A 431 -11.61 1.39 12.59
CA HIS A 431 -10.76 0.68 13.53
C HIS A 431 -11.54 0.12 14.72
N LEU A 432 -11.34 -1.18 14.97
CA LEU A 432 -11.82 -1.84 16.17
C LEU A 432 -11.02 -1.39 17.40
N ASN A 433 -11.67 -1.32 18.55
CA ASN A 433 -10.97 -1.24 19.84
C ASN A 433 -10.55 -2.64 20.30
N THR A 434 -9.84 -2.74 21.43
CA THR A 434 -9.34 -4.02 21.99
C THR A 434 -10.42 -5.10 22.11
N LYS A 435 -11.66 -4.73 22.47
CA LYS A 435 -12.78 -5.68 22.59
C LYS A 435 -13.24 -6.17 21.21
N GLY A 436 -13.37 -5.27 20.24
CA GLY A 436 -13.70 -5.61 18.86
C GLY A 436 -12.63 -6.45 18.20
N ALA A 437 -11.37 -6.05 18.31
CA ALA A 437 -10.22 -6.75 17.73
C ALA A 437 -10.12 -8.19 18.26
N LYS A 438 -10.28 -8.38 19.57
CA LYS A 438 -10.34 -9.71 20.18
C LYS A 438 -11.47 -10.57 19.59
N LYS A 439 -12.66 -9.98 19.39
CA LYS A 439 -13.81 -10.68 18.82
C LYS A 439 -13.56 -11.09 17.37
N LEU A 440 -13.08 -10.17 16.53
CA LEU A 440 -12.71 -10.43 15.14
C LEU A 440 -11.68 -11.56 15.06
N THR A 441 -10.61 -11.43 15.84
CA THR A 441 -9.51 -12.40 15.85
C THR A 441 -9.97 -13.80 16.24
N LEU A 442 -10.83 -13.93 17.25
CA LEU A 442 -11.38 -15.23 17.65
C LEU A 442 -12.26 -15.83 16.54
N MET A 443 -13.06 -15.02 15.84
CA MET A 443 -13.83 -15.48 14.69
C MET A 443 -12.92 -16.00 13.57
N LEU A 444 -11.85 -15.27 13.22
CA LEU A 444 -10.89 -15.66 12.20
C LEU A 444 -10.15 -16.96 12.57
N ASN A 445 -9.73 -17.08 13.84
CA ASN A 445 -9.10 -18.28 14.36
C ASN A 445 -10.01 -19.52 14.27
N ASP A 446 -11.30 -19.36 14.56
CA ASP A 446 -12.28 -20.45 14.44
C ASP A 446 -12.53 -20.83 12.98
N LEU A 447 -12.55 -19.86 12.05
CA LEU A 447 -12.66 -20.12 10.62
C LEU A 447 -11.45 -20.91 10.10
N VAL A 448 -10.23 -20.47 10.39
CA VAL A 448 -8.99 -21.17 10.02
C VAL A 448 -9.02 -22.63 10.51
N LYS A 449 -9.35 -22.85 11.78
CA LYS A 449 -9.46 -24.21 12.36
C LYS A 449 -10.55 -25.06 11.70
N THR A 450 -11.69 -24.45 11.36
CA THR A 450 -12.80 -25.13 10.71
C THR A 450 -12.40 -25.61 9.32
N ILE A 451 -11.75 -24.75 8.55
CA ILE A 451 -11.28 -25.08 7.20
C ILE A 451 -10.19 -26.17 7.26
N ASP A 452 -9.22 -26.05 8.16
CA ASP A 452 -8.18 -27.08 8.35
C ASP A 452 -8.77 -28.44 8.76
N SER A 453 -9.82 -28.42 9.58
CA SER A 453 -10.51 -29.66 9.99
C SER A 453 -11.28 -30.30 8.84
N ALA A 454 -11.87 -29.51 7.95
CA ALA A 454 -12.57 -29.98 6.76
C ALA A 454 -11.61 -30.56 5.70
N LYS A 455 -10.36 -30.08 5.64
CA LYS A 455 -9.32 -30.55 4.70
C LYS A 455 -8.69 -31.90 5.08
N LYS A 456 -8.86 -32.39 6.30
CA LYS A 456 -8.27 -33.68 6.71
C LYS A 456 -8.97 -34.84 6.00
N PRO A 457 -8.29 -35.63 5.14
CA PRO A 457 -8.90 -36.78 4.50
C PRO A 457 -9.17 -37.86 5.57
N GLY A 458 -10.44 -38.15 5.80
CA GLY A 458 -10.88 -39.13 6.80
C GLY A 458 -12.37 -39.10 7.14
N ASN A 459 -13.11 -38.06 6.75
CA ASN A 459 -14.58 -38.06 6.80
C ASN A 459 -15.13 -37.52 5.49
N GLU A 460 -15.51 -38.42 4.58
CA GLU A 460 -16.49 -38.11 3.55
C GLU A 460 -17.76 -37.60 4.24
N MET A 461 -18.04 -36.31 4.18
CA MET A 461 -19.39 -35.81 4.35
C MET A 461 -19.74 -34.90 3.18
N SER A 462 -20.67 -35.45 2.40
CA SER A 462 -21.57 -34.82 1.46
C SER A 462 -21.69 -33.31 1.59
N VAL A 463 -21.41 -32.64 0.47
CA VAL A 463 -21.95 -31.34 0.09
C VAL A 463 -23.43 -31.26 0.52
N VAL A 464 -23.72 -30.42 1.52
CA VAL A 464 -25.09 -29.98 1.78
C VAL A 464 -25.19 -28.54 1.30
N GLN A 465 -25.83 -28.41 0.14
CA GLN A 465 -26.44 -27.18 -0.32
C GLN A 465 -27.41 -26.64 0.74
N LYS A 466 -27.29 -25.36 1.10
CA LYS A 466 -28.40 -24.40 1.12
C LYS A 466 -27.92 -22.98 1.39
#